data_AF-A0A5C9EUZ6-F1
#
_entry.id   AF-A0A5C9EUZ6-F1
#
_cell.length_a   1.000
_cell.length_b   1.000
_cell.length_c   1.000
_cell.angle_alpha   90.00
_cell.angle_beta   90.00
_cell.angle_gamma   90.00
#
_symmetry.space_group_name_H-M   'P 1'
#
loop_
_entity.id
_entity.type
_entity.pdbx_description
1 polymer ?
#
loop_
_entity_poly.entity_id
_entity_poly.type
_entity_poly.pdbx_seq_one_letter_code
_entity_poly.pdbx_strand_id
1 'polypeptide(L)'
;MALDPIIVVNGVSSLIFVIISILVGIFIMANYSQHKNVNLIYVGLAWIGLSEPWWPSSISFLVSLSNVDGLDKVTYFFIGNVFIPIFVLLWLLAMANLLDWKLKKQMSILYIIGSVIYEIVFIYYLFTSPDFIGTKNGPVDVDYELFTILFQFINLVIVVGTGLWFAINSLKSDQKRVKLKGEFLLIAFISFVVGTAWDIVATHPLSRLILVISAIIFYIGYVLPPSIEKILIEQ
;
A
#
# COMPACT_ATOMS: atom_id res chain seq x y z
N MET A 1 -16.20 19.33 21.95
CA MET A 1 -15.05 20.17 21.55
C MET A 1 -14.88 20.03 20.05
N ALA A 2 -14.55 21.10 19.33
CA ALA A 2 -14.24 21.00 17.90
C ALA A 2 -12.84 20.37 17.73
N LEU A 3 -12.70 19.46 16.77
CA LEU A 3 -11.38 18.93 16.40
C LEU A 3 -10.56 20.01 15.70
N ASP A 4 -9.24 19.96 15.85
CA ASP A 4 -8.33 20.85 15.13
C ASP A 4 -8.51 20.65 13.61
N PRO A 5 -8.62 21.74 12.81
CA PRO A 5 -8.69 21.64 11.36
C PRO A 5 -7.61 20.74 10.74
N ILE A 6 -6.36 20.73 11.24
CA ILE A 6 -5.31 19.88 10.67
C ILE A 6 -5.62 18.39 10.88
N ILE A 7 -6.16 18.03 12.05
CA ILE A 7 -6.59 16.67 12.36
C ILE A 7 -7.70 16.24 11.41
N VAL A 8 -8.67 17.13 11.16
CA VAL A 8 -9.78 16.84 10.24
C VAL A 8 -9.27 16.60 8.83
N VAL A 9 -8.36 17.45 8.32
CA VAL A 9 -7.83 17.28 6.97
C VAL A 9 -7.00 16.00 6.87
N ASN A 10 -6.09 15.72 7.82
CA ASN A 10 -5.28 14.50 7.82
C ASN A 10 -6.15 13.23 7.90
N GLY A 11 -7.17 13.24 8.77
CA GLY A 11 -8.10 12.14 8.94
C GLY A 11 -8.95 11.88 7.69
N VAL A 12 -9.52 12.92 7.09
CA VAL A 12 -10.30 12.81 5.85
C VAL A 12 -9.43 12.37 4.67
N SER A 13 -8.24 12.95 4.52
CA SER A 13 -7.31 12.57 3.45
C SER A 13 -6.86 11.10 3.58
N SER A 14 -6.59 10.63 4.80
CA SER A 14 -6.31 9.22 5.06
C SER A 14 -7.50 8.34 4.69
N LEU A 15 -8.70 8.70 5.14
CA LEU A 15 -9.93 7.96 4.86
C LEU A 15 -10.21 7.84 3.35
N ILE A 16 -10.07 8.93 2.61
CA ILE A 16 -10.24 8.93 1.15
C ILE A 16 -9.21 7.99 0.51
N PHE A 17 -7.94 8.08 0.90
CA PHE A 17 -6.89 7.22 0.36
C PHE A 17 -7.16 5.74 0.61
N VAL A 18 -7.57 5.36 1.82
CA VAL A 18 -7.90 3.97 2.17
C VAL A 18 -9.11 3.47 1.38
N ILE A 19 -10.19 4.27 1.29
CA ILE A 19 -11.38 3.91 0.50
C ILE A 19 -11.01 3.70 -0.97
N ILE A 20 -10.27 4.63 -1.57
CA ILE A 20 -9.84 4.51 -2.97
C ILE A 20 -8.95 3.28 -3.16
N SER A 21 -8.02 3.02 -2.25
CA SER A 21 -7.15 1.83 -2.33
C SER A 21 -7.95 0.52 -2.26
N ILE A 22 -8.96 0.46 -1.38
CA ILE A 22 -9.89 -0.66 -1.30
C ILE A 22 -10.65 -0.84 -2.62
N LEU A 23 -11.25 0.23 -3.15
CA LEU A 23 -12.02 0.18 -4.39
C LEU A 23 -11.14 -0.24 -5.58
N VAL A 24 -9.95 0.34 -5.72
CA VAL A 24 -8.97 -0.03 -6.75
C VAL A 24 -8.59 -1.51 -6.65
N GLY A 25 -8.27 -1.97 -5.44
CA GLY A 25 -7.94 -3.37 -5.20
C GLY A 25 -9.08 -4.31 -5.61
N ILE A 26 -10.32 -3.99 -5.19
CA ILE A 26 -11.52 -4.72 -5.59
C ILE A 26 -11.69 -4.74 -7.11
N PHE A 27 -11.51 -3.61 -7.79
CA PHE A 27 -11.63 -3.56 -9.25
C PHE A 27 -10.55 -4.37 -9.98
N ILE A 28 -9.31 -4.36 -9.48
CA ILE A 28 -8.25 -5.24 -10.01
C ILE A 28 -8.65 -6.71 -9.84
N MET A 29 -9.15 -7.10 -8.65
CA MET A 29 -9.60 -8.47 -8.40
C MET A 29 -10.81 -8.86 -9.28
N ALA A 30 -11.77 -7.97 -9.49
CA ALA A 30 -12.96 -8.24 -10.30
C ALA A 30 -12.61 -8.62 -11.77
N ASN A 31 -11.49 -8.09 -12.28
CA ASN A 31 -10.96 -8.45 -13.61
C ASN A 31 -10.42 -9.90 -13.69
N TYR A 32 -10.28 -10.60 -12.57
CA TYR A 32 -10.02 -12.05 -12.55
C TYR A 32 -11.05 -12.83 -13.38
N SER A 33 -12.33 -12.47 -13.28
CA SER A 33 -13.42 -13.16 -13.98
C SER A 33 -13.24 -13.17 -15.51
N GLN A 34 -12.66 -12.10 -16.05
CA GLN A 34 -12.45 -11.92 -17.49
C GLN A 34 -11.19 -12.63 -17.98
N HIS A 35 -10.12 -12.62 -17.19
CA HIS A 35 -8.79 -13.12 -17.61
C HIS A 35 -8.40 -14.47 -17.01
N LYS A 36 -9.14 -14.98 -16.03
CA LYS A 36 -8.84 -16.19 -15.24
C LYS A 36 -7.41 -16.24 -14.69
N ASN A 37 -6.82 -15.07 -14.41
CA ASN A 37 -5.45 -14.93 -13.94
C ASN A 37 -5.42 -14.63 -12.44
N VAL A 38 -5.13 -15.65 -11.62
CA VAL A 38 -5.13 -15.55 -10.14
C VAL A 38 -4.20 -14.46 -9.61
N ASN A 39 -3.17 -14.07 -10.38
CA ASN A 39 -2.27 -12.99 -9.99
C ASN A 39 -3.00 -11.65 -9.84
N LEU A 40 -4.12 -11.43 -10.53
CA LEU A 40 -4.94 -10.24 -10.31
C LEU A 40 -5.60 -10.22 -8.92
N ILE A 41 -5.94 -11.40 -8.38
CA ILE A 41 -6.43 -11.50 -7.00
C ILE A 41 -5.32 -11.13 -6.04
N TYR A 42 -4.12 -11.68 -6.23
CA TYR A 42 -2.97 -11.39 -5.38
C TYR A 42 -2.55 -9.91 -5.44
N VAL A 43 -2.48 -9.31 -6.63
CA VAL A 43 -2.20 -7.87 -6.79
C VAL A 43 -3.27 -7.03 -6.13
N GLY A 44 -4.55 -7.35 -6.33
CA GLY A 44 -5.65 -6.58 -5.74
C GLY A 44 -5.64 -6.63 -4.21
N LEU A 45 -5.49 -7.82 -3.61
CA LEU A 45 -5.37 -7.97 -2.15
C LEU A 45 -4.12 -7.29 -1.60
N ALA A 46 -2.97 -7.45 -2.27
CA ALA A 46 -1.74 -6.77 -1.90
C ALA A 46 -1.92 -5.25 -1.94
N TRP A 47 -2.57 -4.71 -2.98
CA TRP A 47 -2.82 -3.27 -3.09
C TRP A 47 -3.68 -2.72 -1.95
N ILE A 48 -4.74 -3.45 -1.57
CA ILE A 48 -5.55 -3.11 -0.38
C ILE A 48 -4.65 -3.05 0.85
N GLY A 49 -3.86 -4.09 1.07
CA GLY A 49 -2.99 -4.21 2.22
C GLY A 49 -1.79 -3.27 2.27
N LEU A 50 -1.28 -2.84 1.11
CA LEU A 50 -0.23 -1.83 1.05
C LEU A 50 -0.71 -0.47 1.55
N SER A 51 -2.03 -0.26 1.63
CA SER A 51 -2.62 0.91 2.29
C SER A 51 -2.78 0.77 3.82
N GLU A 52 -2.46 -0.40 4.41
CA GLU A 52 -2.60 -0.69 5.84
C GLU A 52 -1.92 0.32 6.78
N PRO A 53 -0.71 0.86 6.50
CA PRO A 53 -0.09 1.88 7.35
C PRO A 53 -0.99 3.09 7.62
N TRP A 54 -1.97 3.33 6.74
CA TRP A 54 -2.91 4.44 6.82
C TRP A 54 -4.28 4.06 7.39
N TRP A 55 -4.58 2.76 7.56
CA TRP A 55 -5.84 2.31 8.15
C TRP A 55 -6.07 2.81 9.58
N PRO A 56 -5.08 2.79 10.49
CA PRO A 56 -5.28 3.30 11.85
C PRO A 56 -5.64 4.78 11.87
N SER A 57 -4.99 5.59 11.04
CA SER A 57 -5.29 7.02 10.93
C SER A 57 -6.73 7.25 10.48
N SER A 58 -7.19 6.55 9.45
CA SER A 58 -8.58 6.62 8.97
C SER A 58 -9.61 6.18 10.00
N ILE A 59 -9.39 5.03 10.65
CA ILE A 59 -10.32 4.47 11.64
C ILE A 59 -10.32 5.33 12.91
N SER A 60 -9.13 5.73 13.38
CA SER A 60 -8.97 6.58 14.56
C SER A 60 -9.58 7.97 14.35
N PHE A 61 -9.50 8.53 13.14
CA PHE A 61 -10.25 9.74 12.80
C PHE A 61 -11.75 9.55 13.02
N LEU A 62 -12.35 8.49 12.47
CA LEU A 62 -13.78 8.21 12.66
C LEU A 62 -14.16 8.03 14.13
N VAL A 63 -13.33 7.35 14.91
CA VAL A 63 -13.53 7.17 16.36
C VAL A 63 -13.40 8.49 17.12
N SER A 64 -12.46 9.35 16.73
CA SER A 64 -12.23 10.67 17.35
C SER A 64 -13.42 11.62 17.22
N LEU A 65 -14.28 11.42 16.22
CA LEU A 65 -15.56 12.14 16.11
C LEU A 65 -16.48 11.88 17.32
N SER A 66 -16.30 10.76 18.02
CA SER A 66 -17.09 10.36 19.19
C SER A 66 -16.37 10.59 20.52
N ASN A 67 -15.06 10.33 20.61
CA ASN A 67 -14.32 10.34 21.88
C ASN A 67 -13.14 11.33 21.94
N VAL A 68 -12.93 12.16 20.91
CA VAL A 68 -11.81 13.12 20.75
C VAL A 68 -10.42 12.47 20.63
N ASP A 69 -10.13 11.41 21.38
CA ASP A 69 -8.81 10.77 21.46
C ASP A 69 -8.55 9.74 20.33
N GLY A 70 -9.60 9.24 19.67
CA GLY A 70 -9.51 8.21 18.63
C GLY A 70 -9.32 6.80 19.20
N LEU A 71 -8.59 5.95 18.47
CA LEU A 71 -8.22 4.60 18.91
C LEU A 71 -7.18 4.64 20.04
N ASP A 72 -7.18 3.68 20.96
CA ASP A 72 -6.05 3.54 21.88
C ASP A 72 -4.77 3.13 21.13
N LYS A 73 -3.61 3.35 21.76
CA LYS A 73 -2.29 3.13 21.14
C LYS A 73 -2.08 1.68 20.66
N VAL A 74 -2.52 0.69 21.44
CA VAL A 74 -2.36 -0.74 21.11
C VAL A 74 -3.19 -1.08 19.88
N THR A 75 -4.47 -0.69 19.88
CA THR A 75 -5.36 -0.92 18.73
C THR A 75 -4.86 -0.20 17.47
N TYR A 76 -4.36 1.04 17.62
CA TYR A 76 -3.80 1.81 16.50
C TYR A 76 -2.61 1.08 15.87
N PHE A 77 -1.64 0.62 16.65
CA PHE A 77 -0.46 -0.07 16.11
C PHE A 77 -0.81 -1.44 15.52
N PHE A 78 -1.69 -2.20 16.17
CA PHE A 78 -2.13 -3.50 15.69
C PHE A 78 -2.72 -3.40 14.28
N ILE A 79 -3.68 -2.49 14.07
CA ILE A 79 -4.37 -2.31 12.78
C ILE A 79 -3.39 -1.89 11.66
N GLY A 80 -2.32 -1.17 12.00
CA GLY A 80 -1.45 -0.55 11.01
C GLY A 80 -0.27 -1.40 10.56
N ASN A 81 -0.02 -2.54 11.19
CA ASN A 81 1.25 -3.26 11.01
C ASN A 81 1.13 -4.79 11.01
N VAL A 82 0.07 -5.36 11.59
CA VAL A 82 0.01 -6.81 11.82
C VAL A 82 -0.16 -7.60 10.53
N PHE A 83 -0.83 -7.05 9.51
CA PHE A 83 -1.13 -7.78 8.27
C PHE A 83 -0.19 -7.43 7.11
N ILE A 84 0.68 -6.43 7.27
CA ILE A 84 1.62 -5.98 6.23
C ILE A 84 2.43 -7.16 5.67
N PRO A 85 2.99 -8.06 6.50
CA PRO A 85 3.67 -9.26 6.01
C PRO A 85 2.87 -10.10 5.02
N ILE A 86 1.60 -10.33 5.32
CA ILE A 86 0.74 -11.17 4.51
C ILE A 86 0.51 -10.52 3.14
N PHE A 87 0.26 -9.20 3.13
CA PHE A 87 0.01 -8.47 1.89
C PHE A 87 1.23 -8.35 0.99
N VAL A 88 2.42 -8.14 1.57
CA VAL A 88 3.68 -8.14 0.81
C VAL A 88 4.02 -9.55 0.31
N LEU A 89 3.69 -10.60 1.07
CA LEU A 89 3.83 -11.97 0.58
C LEU A 89 2.93 -12.24 -0.63
N LEU A 90 1.67 -11.81 -0.59
CA LEU A 90 0.77 -11.88 -1.75
C LEU A 90 1.32 -11.11 -2.95
N TRP A 91 1.88 -9.92 -2.72
CA TRP A 91 2.57 -9.16 -3.75
C TRP A 91 3.72 -9.94 -4.39
N LEU A 92 4.60 -10.52 -3.55
CA LEU A 92 5.73 -11.31 -4.02
C LEU A 92 5.30 -12.53 -4.83
N LEU A 93 4.22 -13.21 -4.43
CA LEU A 93 3.66 -14.33 -5.19
C LEU A 93 3.15 -13.88 -6.56
N ALA A 94 2.47 -12.73 -6.62
CA ALA A 94 2.00 -12.16 -7.88
C ALA A 94 3.18 -11.80 -8.80
N MET A 95 4.15 -11.03 -8.29
CA MET A 95 5.31 -10.57 -9.05
C MET A 95 6.17 -11.74 -9.51
N ALA A 96 6.39 -12.74 -8.66
CA ALA A 96 7.11 -13.95 -9.02
C ALA A 96 6.52 -14.68 -10.22
N ASN A 97 5.19 -14.76 -10.31
CA ASN A 97 4.51 -15.39 -11.43
C ASN A 97 4.50 -14.50 -12.68
N LEU A 98 4.29 -13.19 -12.53
CA LEU A 98 4.25 -12.24 -13.64
C LEU A 98 5.62 -12.00 -14.29
N LEU A 99 6.70 -12.12 -13.50
CA LEU A 99 8.08 -11.94 -13.96
C LEU A 99 8.79 -13.25 -14.35
N ASP A 100 8.11 -14.39 -14.21
CA ASP A 100 8.71 -15.73 -14.33
C ASP A 100 10.03 -15.86 -13.52
N TRP A 101 9.97 -15.41 -12.27
CA TRP A 101 11.17 -15.26 -11.46
C TRP A 101 11.70 -16.62 -10.97
N LYS A 102 12.86 -17.04 -11.50
CA LYS A 102 13.53 -18.31 -11.15
C LYS A 102 13.79 -18.51 -9.65
N LEU A 103 14.01 -17.43 -8.89
CA LEU A 103 14.33 -17.48 -7.46
C LEU A 103 13.12 -17.20 -6.55
N LYS A 104 11.89 -17.31 -7.09
CA LYS A 104 10.67 -16.98 -6.35
C LYS A 104 10.54 -17.68 -5.00
N LYS A 105 10.87 -18.97 -4.94
CA LYS A 105 10.74 -19.77 -3.72
C LYS A 105 11.72 -19.28 -2.65
N GLN A 106 12.96 -19.03 -3.02
CA GLN A 106 14.01 -18.58 -2.11
C GLN A 106 13.68 -17.20 -1.54
N MET A 107 13.23 -16.27 -2.39
CA MET A 107 12.83 -14.92 -1.98
C MET A 107 11.64 -14.93 -1.04
N SER A 108 10.58 -15.71 -1.35
CA SER A 108 9.42 -15.82 -0.47
C SER A 108 9.78 -16.46 0.87
N ILE A 109 10.62 -17.51 0.89
CA ILE A 109 11.06 -18.14 2.15
C ILE A 109 11.87 -17.15 3.00
N LEU A 110 12.82 -16.44 2.39
CA LEU A 110 13.61 -15.43 3.09
C LEU A 110 12.73 -14.33 3.68
N TYR A 111 11.75 -13.86 2.90
CA TYR A 111 10.78 -12.87 3.34
C TYR A 111 9.94 -13.38 4.53
N ILE A 112 9.40 -14.60 4.43
CA ILE A 112 8.60 -15.23 5.49
C ILE A 112 9.41 -15.36 6.79
N ILE A 113 10.67 -15.78 6.71
CA ILE A 113 11.52 -15.89 7.91
C ILE A 113 11.70 -14.50 8.56
N GLY A 114 12.04 -13.49 7.76
CA GLY A 114 12.20 -12.12 8.26
C GLY A 114 10.91 -11.54 8.84
N SER A 115 9.77 -11.81 8.19
CA SER A 115 8.48 -11.30 8.65
C SER A 115 7.99 -11.99 9.92
N VAL A 116 8.18 -13.30 10.07
CA VAL A 116 7.84 -14.02 11.30
C VAL A 116 8.68 -13.50 12.48
N ILE A 117 9.98 -13.24 12.26
CA ILE A 117 10.83 -12.64 13.29
C ILE A 117 10.30 -11.24 13.66
N TYR A 118 9.99 -10.41 12.67
CA TYR A 118 9.38 -9.10 12.90
C TYR A 118 8.08 -9.20 13.69
N GLU A 119 7.14 -10.07 13.29
CA GLU A 119 5.83 -10.23 13.94
C GLU A 119 5.97 -10.69 15.39
N ILE A 120 6.86 -11.64 15.69
CA ILE A 120 7.13 -12.07 17.08
C ILE A 120 7.59 -10.89 17.94
N VAL A 121 8.55 -10.10 17.43
CA VAL A 121 9.09 -8.93 18.13
C VAL A 121 8.02 -7.84 18.27
N PHE A 122 7.29 -7.56 17.19
CA PHE A 122 6.21 -6.57 17.15
C PHE A 122 5.09 -6.92 18.14
N ILE A 123 4.57 -8.16 18.12
CA ILE A 123 3.50 -8.61 19.01
C ILE A 123 3.96 -8.60 20.47
N TYR A 124 5.21 -8.99 20.75
CA TYR A 124 5.77 -8.88 22.10
C TYR A 124 5.73 -7.43 22.60
N TYR A 125 6.32 -6.49 21.85
CA TYR A 125 6.35 -5.08 22.25
C TYR A 125 4.99 -4.41 22.25
N LEU A 126 4.06 -4.86 21.39
CA LEU A 126 2.70 -4.35 21.33
C LEU A 126 1.95 -4.47 22.66
N PHE A 127 2.24 -5.51 23.45
CA PHE A 127 1.57 -5.73 24.73
C PHE A 127 2.43 -5.41 25.95
N THR A 128 3.77 -5.39 25.83
CA THR A 128 4.66 -5.11 26.97
C THR A 128 5.14 -3.67 27.02
N SER A 129 5.39 -3.04 25.88
CA SER A 129 5.93 -1.67 25.80
C SER A 129 5.68 -1.07 24.40
N PRO A 130 4.44 -0.61 24.11
CA PRO A 130 4.07 -0.08 22.79
C PRO A 130 4.94 1.08 22.30
N ASP A 131 5.57 1.81 23.23
CA ASP A 131 6.48 2.93 22.92
C ASP A 131 7.72 2.48 22.12
N PHE A 132 8.06 1.18 22.10
CA PHE A 132 9.11 0.64 21.24
C PHE A 132 8.69 0.52 19.76
N ILE A 133 7.38 0.56 19.49
CA ILE A 133 6.82 0.54 18.12
C ILE A 133 6.71 1.96 17.59
N GLY A 134 6.24 2.90 18.43
CA GLY A 134 6.02 4.29 18.07
C GLY A 134 5.33 5.10 19.18
N THR A 135 5.24 6.41 18.94
CA THR A 135 4.51 7.35 19.79
C THR A 135 3.35 7.94 19.02
N LYS A 136 2.14 7.87 19.59
CA LYS A 136 0.93 8.43 18.99
C LYS A 136 0.84 9.92 19.34
N ASN A 137 0.71 10.77 18.31
CA ASN A 137 0.65 12.23 18.43
C ASN A 137 -0.77 12.72 18.07
N GLY A 138 -1.65 12.80 19.08
CA GLY A 138 -3.06 13.10 18.82
C GLY A 138 -3.78 11.95 18.10
N PRO A 139 -5.03 12.13 17.63
CA PRO A 139 -5.88 11.01 17.23
C PRO A 139 -5.46 10.34 15.92
N VAL A 140 -4.81 11.05 14.99
CA VAL A 140 -4.61 10.55 13.61
C VAL A 140 -3.15 10.34 13.21
N ASP A 141 -2.19 10.84 14.01
CA ASP A 141 -0.77 10.82 13.67
C ASP A 141 0.05 9.92 14.61
N VAL A 142 1.14 9.37 14.08
CA VAL A 142 2.08 8.50 14.78
C VAL A 142 3.50 8.77 14.29
N ASP A 143 4.44 8.83 15.25
CA ASP A 143 5.86 8.74 14.97
C ASP A 143 6.31 7.30 15.25
N TYR A 144 6.62 6.55 14.20
CA TYR A 144 7.12 5.19 14.35
C TYR A 144 8.58 5.18 14.81
N GLU A 145 8.94 4.20 15.62
CA GLU A 145 10.33 3.98 16.03
C GLU A 145 11.14 3.28 14.93
N LEU A 146 12.46 3.36 15.04
CA LEU A 146 13.41 2.87 14.03
C LEU A 146 13.15 1.41 13.62
N PHE A 147 12.82 0.54 14.57
CA PHE A 147 12.53 -0.88 14.28
C PHE A 147 11.36 -1.02 13.28
N THR A 148 10.26 -0.33 13.53
CA THR A 148 9.07 -0.35 12.68
C THR A 148 9.36 0.31 11.33
N ILE A 149 10.06 1.45 11.32
CA ILE A 149 10.47 2.16 10.11
C ILE A 149 11.33 1.26 9.21
N LEU A 150 12.32 0.56 9.77
CA LEU A 150 13.20 -0.31 8.99
C LEU A 150 12.44 -1.45 8.31
N PHE A 151 11.49 -2.08 9.02
CA PHE A 151 10.68 -3.14 8.43
C PHE A 151 9.77 -2.60 7.32
N GLN A 152 9.07 -1.49 7.56
CA GLN A 152 8.24 -0.84 6.54
C GLN A 152 9.06 -0.40 5.32
N PHE A 153 10.27 0.12 5.53
CA PHE A 153 11.18 0.50 4.45
C PHE A 153 11.63 -0.71 3.62
N ILE A 154 11.97 -1.84 4.24
CA ILE A 154 12.28 -3.08 3.53
C ILE A 154 11.10 -3.53 2.66
N ASN A 155 9.88 -3.51 3.22
CA ASN A 155 8.66 -3.84 2.49
C ASN A 155 8.45 -2.91 1.30
N LEU A 156 8.63 -1.60 1.49
CA LEU A 156 8.53 -0.60 0.43
C LEU A 156 9.54 -0.88 -0.70
N VAL A 157 10.81 -1.15 -0.36
CA VAL A 157 11.86 -1.48 -1.33
C VAL A 157 11.50 -2.75 -2.12
N ILE A 158 11.01 -3.79 -1.45
CA ILE A 158 10.59 -5.03 -2.10
C ILE A 158 9.45 -4.76 -3.10
N VAL A 159 8.41 -4.07 -2.66
CA VAL A 159 7.19 -3.81 -3.45
C VAL A 159 7.51 -2.93 -4.65
N VAL A 160 8.19 -1.81 -4.41
CA VAL A 160 8.55 -0.84 -5.45
C VAL A 160 9.59 -1.43 -6.39
N GLY A 161 10.62 -2.10 -5.87
CA GLY A 161 11.67 -2.69 -6.69
C GLY A 161 11.12 -3.75 -7.65
N THR A 162 10.32 -4.69 -7.16
CA THR A 162 9.68 -5.72 -8.00
C THR A 162 8.63 -5.12 -8.93
N GLY A 163 7.88 -4.12 -8.47
CA GLY A 163 6.89 -3.39 -9.26
C GLY A 163 7.48 -2.61 -10.44
N LEU A 164 8.55 -1.84 -10.19
CA LEU A 164 9.29 -1.13 -11.23
C LEU A 164 9.90 -2.11 -12.23
N TRP A 165 10.45 -3.24 -11.77
CA TRP A 165 10.95 -4.28 -12.67
C TRP A 165 9.84 -4.84 -13.59
N PHE A 166 8.66 -5.10 -13.04
CA PHE A 166 7.49 -5.51 -13.82
C PHE A 166 7.03 -4.45 -14.83
N ALA A 167 6.95 -3.19 -14.42
CA ALA A 167 6.61 -2.08 -15.31
C ALA A 167 7.62 -1.95 -16.47
N ILE A 168 8.92 -1.98 -16.17
CA ILE A 168 9.99 -1.87 -17.17
C ILE A 168 9.99 -3.04 -18.16
N ASN A 169 9.73 -4.28 -17.69
CA ASN A 169 9.59 -5.41 -18.60
C ASN A 169 8.33 -5.30 -19.48
N SER A 170 7.24 -4.77 -18.93
CA SER A 170 6.01 -4.52 -19.69
C SER A 170 6.24 -3.50 -20.81
N LEU A 171 7.08 -2.48 -20.58
CA LEU A 171 7.47 -1.49 -21.60
C LEU A 171 8.22 -2.08 -22.81
N LYS A 172 8.87 -3.23 -22.62
CA LYS A 172 9.63 -3.92 -23.66
C LYS A 172 8.77 -4.88 -24.50
N SER A 173 7.48 -5.03 -24.18
CA SER A 173 6.57 -5.88 -24.93
C SER A 173 6.26 -5.32 -26.32
N ASP A 174 6.22 -6.19 -27.33
CA ASP A 174 5.77 -5.84 -28.69
C ASP A 174 4.26 -5.52 -28.74
N GLN A 175 3.50 -6.00 -27.75
CA GLN A 175 2.06 -5.73 -27.66
C GLN A 175 1.83 -4.32 -27.10
N LYS A 176 1.33 -3.41 -27.94
CA LYS A 176 1.01 -2.00 -27.58
C LYS A 176 0.22 -1.89 -26.27
N ARG A 177 -0.76 -2.77 -26.05
CA ARG A 177 -1.58 -2.80 -24.82
C ARG A 177 -0.76 -3.04 -23.55
N VAL A 178 0.16 -4.01 -23.59
CA VAL A 178 1.04 -4.34 -22.46
C VAL A 178 2.03 -3.22 -22.21
N LYS A 179 2.57 -2.62 -23.28
CA LYS A 179 3.47 -1.47 -23.19
C LYS A 179 2.79 -0.29 -22.49
N LEU A 180 1.57 0.07 -22.90
CA LEU A 180 0.80 1.16 -22.29
C LEU A 180 0.48 0.89 -20.81
N LYS A 181 0.14 -0.36 -20.45
CA LYS A 181 0.02 -0.76 -19.04
C LYS A 181 1.31 -0.51 -18.26
N GLY A 182 2.45 -0.87 -18.83
CA GLY A 182 3.78 -0.62 -18.27
C GLY A 182 4.06 0.87 -18.02
N GLU A 183 3.65 1.75 -18.93
CA GLU A 183 3.82 3.21 -18.78
C GLU A 183 3.04 3.76 -17.59
N PHE A 184 1.75 3.41 -17.47
CA PHE A 184 0.92 3.81 -16.34
C PHE A 184 1.45 3.23 -15.02
N LEU A 185 1.85 1.96 -14.99
CA LEU A 185 2.42 1.35 -13.78
C LEU A 185 3.71 2.04 -13.34
N LEU A 186 4.60 2.38 -14.29
CA LEU A 186 5.84 3.09 -13.97
C LEU A 186 5.55 4.44 -13.29
N ILE A 187 4.63 5.22 -13.86
CA ILE A 187 4.20 6.51 -13.29
C ILE A 187 3.59 6.27 -11.91
N ALA A 188 2.71 5.27 -11.76
CA ALA A 188 2.05 4.96 -10.50
C ALA A 188 3.06 4.65 -9.38
N PHE A 189 4.06 3.79 -9.64
CA PHE A 189 5.10 3.47 -8.67
C PHE A 189 5.95 4.68 -8.29
N ILE A 190 6.35 5.51 -9.26
CA ILE A 190 7.12 6.73 -8.99
C ILE A 190 6.30 7.67 -8.11
N SER A 191 5.03 7.92 -8.46
CA SER A 191 4.12 8.73 -7.66
C SER A 191 3.92 8.14 -6.26
N PHE A 192 3.80 6.82 -6.13
CA PHE A 192 3.64 6.14 -4.84
C PHE A 192 4.85 6.35 -3.94
N VAL A 193 6.06 6.18 -4.47
CA VAL A 193 7.31 6.39 -3.74
C VAL A 193 7.42 7.84 -3.29
N VAL A 194 7.16 8.80 -4.18
CA VAL A 194 7.20 10.23 -3.84
C VAL A 194 6.18 10.57 -2.77
N GLY A 195 4.94 10.09 -2.91
CA GLY A 195 3.88 10.30 -1.93
C GLY A 195 4.23 9.71 -0.56
N THR A 196 4.73 8.47 -0.54
CA THR A 196 5.11 7.77 0.71
C THR A 196 6.31 8.43 1.37
N ALA A 197 7.36 8.75 0.61
CA ALA A 197 8.56 9.40 1.14
C ALA A 197 8.24 10.78 1.72
N TRP A 198 7.37 11.56 1.06
CA TRP A 198 6.89 12.82 1.61
C TRP A 198 6.11 12.56 2.91
N ASP A 199 5.16 11.63 2.91
CA ASP A 199 4.33 11.34 4.09
C ASP A 199 5.18 10.96 5.32
N ILE A 200 6.27 10.23 5.12
CA ILE A 200 7.22 9.87 6.20
C ILE A 200 7.95 11.10 6.76
N VAL A 201 8.35 12.05 5.90
CA VAL A 201 9.10 13.24 6.32
C VAL A 201 8.18 14.29 6.96
N ALA A 202 6.98 14.45 6.39
CA ALA A 202 5.98 15.39 6.86
C ALA A 202 4.59 14.87 6.47
N THR A 203 3.83 14.40 7.45
CA THR A 203 2.42 14.03 7.28
C THR A 203 1.66 15.26 6.78
N HIS A 204 1.33 15.27 5.48
CA HIS A 204 0.76 16.44 4.83
C HIS A 204 -0.37 16.01 3.89
N PRO A 205 -1.51 16.74 3.82
CA PRO A 205 -2.63 16.35 2.96
C PRO A 205 -2.26 16.17 1.47
N LEU A 206 -1.23 16.88 1.00
CA LEU A 206 -0.71 16.76 -0.36
C LEU A 206 -0.03 15.41 -0.64
N SER A 207 0.66 14.81 0.33
CA SER A 207 1.25 13.46 0.16
C SER A 207 0.13 12.46 -0.13
N ARG A 208 -1.00 12.58 0.57
CA ARG A 208 -2.18 11.73 0.41
C ARG A 208 -2.88 11.93 -0.92
N LEU A 209 -2.94 13.16 -1.42
CA LEU A 209 -3.44 13.42 -2.78
C LEU A 209 -2.57 12.72 -3.82
N ILE A 210 -1.24 12.78 -3.69
CA ILE A 210 -0.31 12.07 -4.58
C ILE A 210 -0.55 10.55 -4.51
N LEU A 211 -0.74 10.01 -3.31
CA LEU A 211 -1.05 8.58 -3.12
C LEU A 211 -2.40 8.17 -3.72
N VAL A 212 -3.43 9.00 -3.60
CA VAL A 212 -4.74 8.78 -4.25
C VAL A 212 -4.60 8.78 -5.77
N ILE A 213 -3.88 9.76 -6.33
CA ILE A 213 -3.62 9.83 -7.77
C ILE A 213 -2.85 8.58 -8.21
N SER A 214 -1.81 8.19 -7.48
CA SER A 214 -1.06 6.96 -7.73
C SER A 214 -1.97 5.73 -7.74
N ALA A 215 -2.87 5.59 -6.77
CA ALA A 215 -3.82 4.47 -6.71
C ALA A 215 -4.72 4.39 -7.96
N ILE A 216 -5.23 5.53 -8.43
CA ILE A 216 -6.04 5.59 -9.65
C ILE A 216 -5.20 5.20 -10.87
N ILE A 217 -3.95 5.66 -10.96
CA ILE A 217 -3.04 5.29 -12.04
C ILE A 217 -2.70 3.79 -11.98
N PHE A 218 -2.55 3.19 -10.79
CA PHE A 218 -2.38 1.74 -10.63
C PHE A 218 -3.57 0.96 -11.20
N TYR A 219 -4.79 1.40 -10.93
CA TYR A 219 -5.98 0.80 -11.55
C TYR A 219 -5.89 0.81 -13.07
N ILE A 220 -5.55 1.96 -13.66
CA ILE A 220 -5.38 2.10 -15.11
C ILE A 220 -4.25 1.20 -15.62
N GLY A 221 -3.12 1.13 -14.91
CA GLY A 221 -1.97 0.31 -15.29
C GLY A 221 -2.24 -1.19 -15.25
N TYR A 222 -2.97 -1.69 -14.26
CA TYR A 222 -3.28 -3.13 -14.17
C TYR A 222 -4.45 -3.53 -15.07
N VAL A 223 -5.53 -2.75 -15.08
CA VAL A 223 -6.76 -3.10 -15.79
C VAL A 223 -6.72 -2.61 -17.23
N LEU A 224 -6.31 -1.36 -17.45
CA LEU A 224 -6.45 -0.58 -18.68
C LEU A 224 -7.90 -0.63 -19.18
N PRO A 225 -8.79 0.21 -18.63
CA PRO A 225 -10.20 0.18 -18.99
C PRO A 225 -10.40 0.49 -20.49
N PRO A 226 -11.40 -0.13 -21.16
CA PRO A 226 -11.57 -0.02 -22.62
C PRO A 226 -11.66 1.42 -23.14
N SER A 227 -12.22 2.34 -22.36
CA SER A 227 -12.32 3.76 -22.72
C SER A 227 -10.94 4.41 -22.89
N ILE A 228 -9.99 4.10 -22.00
CA ILE A 228 -8.62 4.63 -22.07
C ILE A 228 -7.87 3.94 -23.20
N GLU A 229 -8.04 2.62 -23.34
CA GLU A 229 -7.42 1.83 -24.40
C GLU A 229 -7.78 2.36 -25.80
N LYS A 230 -9.07 2.63 -26.03
CA LYS A 230 -9.58 3.17 -27.30
C LYS A 230 -8.99 4.55 -27.62
N ILE A 231 -8.88 5.43 -26.64
CA ILE A 231 -8.36 6.80 -26.85
C ILE A 231 -6.88 6.79 -27.22
N LEU A 232 -6.09 5.87 -26.66
CA LEU A 232 -4.63 5.87 -26.75
C LEU A 232 -4.07 4.89 -27.80
N ILE A 233 -4.80 3.84 -28.17
CA ILE A 233 -4.32 2.80 -29.10
C ILE A 233 -5.05 2.83 -30.45
N GLU A 234 -6.35 3.15 -30.49
CA GLU A 234 -7.17 3.12 -31.72
C GLU A 234 -7.22 4.48 -32.46
N GLN A 235 -6.13 5.25 -32.41
CA GLN A 235 -5.95 6.45 -33.26
C GLN A 235 -5.59 6.07 -34.70
#